data_AF-A0A075H684-F1
#
_entry.id   AF-A0A075H684-F1
#
_cell.length_a   1.000
_cell.length_b   1.000
_cell.length_c   1.000
_cell.angle_alpha   90.00
_cell.angle_beta   90.00
_cell.angle_gamma   90.00
#
_symmetry.space_group_name_H-M   'P 1'
#
loop_
_entity.id
_entity.type
_entity.pdbx_description
1 polymer ?
#
loop_
_entity_poly.entity_id
_entity_poly.type
_entity_poly.pdbx_seq_one_letter_code
_entity_poly.pdbx_strand_id
1 'polypeptide(L)'
;MPVYCPKCETPTEATSKFCLQCGEDYEINGPITSTGHDVKALKESIRSRDDLSMADKFDLIAKVEDGSNPIELGIAASADDAEEEEAAPKPAPVAKEGGESKVAMVSSPAAAAAVASVSQATDAWGMVMTGRVNISDPTFRAAMDLGMEASHHIHDISHGGIDETELTNEDLRAIPVLKPPKRSFCPKCGSDILSHSHLQWKKWREHSAEVVQLQAQAAMEASIVQVASHYVGALDALEIKNKELEEQLDGLDEKKIIKEIEPRIKEQVRAELEKEYKSKAVARGGAATPQKASAKKTSTGGAKKKPSKAAGMFGGGPKVSKKFEGKKKEKPDWFLAEALDVVFDPHGTGKALKPKTILARSAEGNVRVQDVVRIYASDGEDGLSELAWTSPFTRYIIEAYDQC
;
A
#
# COMPACT_ATOMS: atom_id res chain seq x y z
N MET A 1 -11.33 -34.31 17.42
CA MET A 1 -10.37 -33.50 16.63
C MET A 1 -9.00 -34.13 16.83
N PRO A 2 -8.48 -34.88 15.86
CA PRO A 2 -7.81 -36.12 16.26
C PRO A 2 -6.35 -36.25 15.76
N VAL A 3 -5.86 -35.25 15.05
CA VAL A 3 -4.44 -35.11 14.69
C VAL A 3 -3.92 -33.81 15.29
N TYR A 4 -2.62 -33.75 15.53
CA TYR A 4 -1.98 -32.72 16.32
C TYR A 4 -0.85 -32.06 15.54
N CYS A 5 -0.57 -30.81 15.85
CA CYS A 5 0.64 -30.18 15.37
C CYS A 5 1.86 -30.81 16.04
N PRO A 6 2.89 -31.24 15.28
CA PRO A 6 4.10 -31.82 15.85
C PRO A 6 4.91 -30.83 16.72
N LYS A 7 4.66 -29.53 16.61
CA LYS A 7 5.42 -28.48 17.30
C LYS A 7 4.75 -27.93 18.57
N CYS A 8 3.43 -27.80 18.56
CA CYS A 8 2.68 -27.20 19.66
C CYS A 8 1.57 -28.09 20.20
N GLU A 9 1.45 -29.33 19.71
CA GLU A 9 0.49 -30.35 20.16
C GLU A 9 -0.97 -29.88 20.16
N THR A 10 -1.27 -28.80 19.44
CA THR A 10 -2.63 -28.28 19.34
C THR A 10 -3.42 -29.12 18.34
N PRO A 11 -4.69 -29.48 18.64
CA PRO A 11 -5.53 -30.24 17.71
C PRO A 11 -5.68 -29.48 16.39
N THR A 12 -5.51 -30.20 15.29
CA THR A 12 -5.52 -29.66 13.93
C THR A 12 -6.31 -30.60 13.00
N GLU A 13 -6.59 -30.16 11.78
CA GLU A 13 -7.27 -30.98 10.77
C GLU A 13 -6.24 -31.68 9.89
N ALA A 14 -6.49 -32.95 9.54
CA ALA A 14 -5.56 -33.75 8.74
C ALA A 14 -5.35 -33.24 7.30
N THR A 15 -6.22 -32.34 6.83
CA THR A 15 -6.17 -31.68 5.51
C THR A 15 -5.63 -30.26 5.57
N SER A 16 -5.36 -29.73 6.78
CA SER A 16 -4.81 -28.39 6.94
C SER A 16 -3.39 -28.32 6.40
N LYS A 17 -3.02 -27.15 5.86
CA LYS A 17 -1.68 -26.90 5.31
C LYS A 17 -0.72 -26.27 6.32
N PHE A 18 -1.25 -25.65 7.37
CA PHE A 18 -0.45 -25.00 8.41
C PHE A 18 -1.15 -25.07 9.75
N CYS A 19 -0.37 -25.06 10.84
CA CYS A 19 -0.90 -24.97 12.19
C CYS A 19 -1.44 -23.56 12.47
N LEU A 20 -2.74 -23.45 12.76
CA LEU A 20 -3.38 -22.18 13.09
C LEU A 20 -2.85 -21.54 14.40
N GLN A 21 -2.21 -22.32 15.26
CA GLN A 21 -1.74 -21.85 16.57
C GLN A 21 -0.26 -21.43 16.57
N CYS A 22 0.62 -22.18 15.90
CA CYS A 22 2.07 -21.91 15.92
C CYS A 22 2.69 -21.66 14.54
N GLY A 23 1.89 -21.66 13.47
CA GLY A 23 2.35 -21.36 12.11
C GLY A 23 3.27 -22.41 11.50
N GLU A 24 3.29 -23.64 12.02
CA GLU A 24 4.08 -24.74 11.43
C GLU A 24 3.51 -25.12 10.06
N ASP A 25 4.39 -25.29 9.07
CA ASP A 25 4.03 -25.70 7.71
C ASP A 25 3.92 -27.23 7.61
N TYR A 26 2.71 -27.71 7.32
CA TYR A 26 2.42 -29.13 7.18
C TYR A 26 2.82 -29.71 5.81
N GLU A 27 3.26 -28.88 4.87
CA GLU A 27 3.88 -29.38 3.64
C GLU A 27 5.30 -29.94 3.91
N ILE A 28 5.98 -29.43 4.95
CA ILE A 28 7.31 -29.89 5.40
C ILE A 28 7.18 -30.97 6.48
N ASN A 29 6.47 -30.68 7.58
CA ASN A 29 6.26 -31.59 8.70
C ASN A 29 4.77 -31.83 8.90
N GLY A 30 4.23 -32.94 8.41
CA GLY A 30 2.79 -33.21 8.40
C GLY A 30 2.16 -33.28 9.80
N PRO A 31 0.81 -33.21 9.91
CA PRO A 31 0.12 -33.44 11.17
C PRO A 31 0.43 -34.84 11.69
N ILE A 32 0.49 -34.98 13.01
CA ILE A 32 0.76 -36.26 13.68
C ILE A 32 -0.51 -36.83 14.32
N THR A 33 -0.62 -38.15 14.43
CA THR A 33 -1.67 -38.80 15.21
C THR A 33 -1.46 -38.58 16.71
N SER A 34 -2.43 -38.98 17.54
CA SER A 34 -2.29 -39.01 19.01
C SER A 34 -1.10 -39.84 19.51
N THR A 35 -0.62 -40.78 18.70
CA THR A 35 0.55 -41.63 18.96
C THR A 35 1.84 -41.08 18.36
N GLY A 36 1.84 -39.86 17.81
CA GLY A 36 3.03 -39.20 17.29
C GLY A 36 3.45 -39.63 15.87
N HIS A 37 2.62 -40.40 15.15
CA HIS A 37 2.94 -40.86 13.80
C HIS A 37 2.52 -39.82 12.76
N ASP A 38 3.37 -39.55 11.77
CA ASP A 38 3.04 -38.66 10.66
C ASP A 38 1.91 -39.24 9.80
N VAL A 39 0.83 -38.48 9.69
CA VAL A 39 -0.37 -38.83 8.92
C VAL A 39 -0.05 -39.03 7.43
N LYS A 40 0.89 -38.29 6.86
CA LYS A 40 1.31 -38.41 5.46
C LYS A 40 2.06 -39.74 5.22
N ALA A 41 2.97 -40.09 6.13
CA ALA A 41 3.69 -41.35 6.08
C ALA A 41 2.74 -42.56 6.23
N LEU A 42 1.74 -42.47 7.13
CA LEU A 42 0.71 -43.50 7.28
C LEU A 42 -0.13 -43.66 6.01
N LYS A 43 -0.55 -42.56 5.36
CA LYS A 43 -1.28 -42.61 4.09
C LYS A 43 -0.46 -43.26 2.99
N GLU A 44 0.84 -43.00 2.93
CA GLU A 44 1.74 -43.62 1.95
C GLU A 44 1.91 -45.12 2.20
N SER A 45 2.09 -45.51 3.47
CA SER A 45 2.13 -46.92 3.89
C SER A 45 0.84 -47.67 3.50
N ILE A 46 -0.34 -47.11 3.79
CA ILE A 46 -1.63 -47.72 3.41
C ILE A 46 -1.77 -47.85 1.89
N ARG A 47 -1.31 -46.85 1.11
CA ARG A 47 -1.37 -46.92 -0.36
C ARG A 47 -0.46 -48.03 -0.90
N SER A 48 0.71 -48.21 -0.31
CA SER A 48 1.72 -49.21 -0.72
C SER A 48 1.37 -50.66 -0.41
N ARG A 49 0.36 -50.90 0.43
CA ARG A 49 -0.09 -52.24 0.84
C ARG A 49 -0.84 -52.96 -0.28
N ASP A 50 -0.26 -53.99 -0.86
CA ASP A 50 -0.91 -54.79 -1.92
C ASP A 50 -1.92 -55.83 -1.39
N ASP A 51 -1.96 -56.03 -0.07
CA ASP A 51 -2.84 -56.96 0.64
C ASP A 51 -4.26 -56.41 0.88
N LEU A 52 -4.49 -55.12 0.61
CA LEU A 52 -5.76 -54.42 0.85
C LEU A 52 -6.46 -54.03 -0.45
N SER A 53 -7.79 -54.12 -0.47
CA SER A 53 -8.58 -53.59 -1.58
C SER A 53 -8.54 -52.07 -1.61
N MET A 54 -8.81 -51.46 -2.78
CA MET A 54 -8.85 -49.99 -2.89
C MET A 54 -9.89 -49.38 -1.94
N ALA A 55 -11.02 -50.05 -1.71
CA ALA A 55 -12.04 -49.60 -0.76
C ALA A 55 -11.50 -49.60 0.68
N ASP A 56 -10.85 -50.68 1.10
CA ASP A 56 -10.26 -50.79 2.44
C ASP A 56 -9.14 -49.76 2.66
N LYS A 57 -8.37 -49.45 1.61
CA LYS A 57 -7.35 -48.38 1.64
C LYS A 57 -7.98 -47.01 1.90
N PHE A 58 -9.06 -46.67 1.20
CA PHE A 58 -9.76 -45.39 1.42
C PHE A 58 -10.36 -45.31 2.82
N ASP A 59 -10.94 -46.40 3.32
CA ASP A 59 -11.52 -46.45 4.66
C ASP A 59 -10.47 -46.33 5.76
N LEU A 60 -9.30 -46.95 5.59
CA LEU A 60 -8.19 -46.80 6.55
C LEU A 60 -7.58 -45.40 6.51
N ILE A 61 -7.45 -44.79 5.33
CA ILE A 61 -6.99 -43.39 5.20
C ILE A 61 -7.98 -42.45 5.90
N ALA A 62 -9.28 -42.63 5.71
CA ALA A 62 -10.30 -41.82 6.39
C ALA A 62 -10.21 -41.97 7.91
N LYS A 63 -10.05 -43.20 8.42
CA LYS A 63 -9.88 -43.44 9.86
C LYS A 63 -8.62 -42.78 10.44
N VAL A 64 -7.53 -42.76 9.69
CA VAL A 64 -6.28 -42.08 10.10
C VAL A 64 -6.41 -40.55 10.02
N GLU A 65 -7.15 -40.02 9.05
CA GLU A 65 -7.48 -38.59 8.97
C GLU A 65 -8.40 -38.15 10.11
N ASP A 66 -9.32 -39.03 10.51
CA ASP A 66 -10.15 -38.92 11.71
C ASP A 66 -9.37 -39.30 12.99
N GLY A 67 -8.05 -39.48 12.88
CA GLY A 67 -7.07 -39.67 13.96
C GLY A 67 -7.36 -40.84 14.89
N SER A 68 -7.90 -41.91 14.32
CA SER A 68 -7.89 -43.23 14.93
C SER A 68 -6.44 -43.69 15.16
N ASN A 69 -6.21 -44.45 16.24
CA ASN A 69 -4.88 -44.89 16.61
C ASN A 69 -4.30 -45.86 15.54
N PRO A 70 -3.20 -45.52 14.85
CA PRO A 70 -2.63 -46.35 13.79
C PRO A 70 -2.10 -47.70 14.30
N ILE A 71 -1.79 -47.82 15.59
CA ILE A 71 -1.36 -49.08 16.22
C ILE A 71 -2.56 -50.03 16.36
N GLU A 72 -3.71 -49.52 16.82
CA GLU A 72 -4.96 -50.29 16.92
C GLU A 72 -5.51 -50.69 15.54
N LEU A 73 -5.23 -49.88 14.52
CA LEU A 73 -5.57 -50.20 13.13
C LEU A 73 -4.59 -51.19 12.47
N GLY A 74 -3.54 -51.64 13.17
CA GLY A 74 -2.53 -52.55 12.65
C GLY A 74 -1.72 -51.96 11.48
N ILE A 75 -1.58 -50.64 11.44
CA ILE A 75 -0.81 -49.91 10.41
C ILE A 75 0.61 -49.60 10.91
N ALA A 76 0.76 -49.36 12.22
CA ALA A 76 2.05 -49.12 12.87
C ALA A 76 2.33 -50.19 13.94
N ALA A 77 3.59 -50.57 14.10
CA ALA A 77 4.01 -51.49 15.15
C ALA A 77 4.00 -50.79 16.52
N SER A 78 3.79 -51.57 17.60
CA SER A 78 3.96 -51.08 18.95
C SER A 78 5.46 -50.90 19.26
N ALA A 79 5.82 -49.93 20.08
CA ALA A 79 7.22 -49.66 20.44
C ALA A 79 7.88 -50.82 21.22
N ASP A 80 7.12 -51.83 21.64
CA ASP A 80 7.65 -53.03 22.32
C ASP A 80 8.16 -54.11 21.33
N ASP A 81 7.94 -53.96 20.02
CA ASP A 81 8.29 -54.97 18.99
C ASP A 81 9.44 -54.55 18.04
N ALA A 82 10.15 -53.45 18.31
CA ALA A 82 11.24 -52.99 17.46
C ALA A 82 12.62 -53.36 18.03
N GLU A 83 13.08 -54.57 17.67
CA GLU A 83 14.51 -54.89 17.62
C GLU A 83 15.23 -53.93 16.64
N GLU A 84 16.49 -53.67 16.97
CA GLU A 84 17.45 -52.77 16.34
C GLU A 84 17.37 -52.67 14.81
N GLU A 85 17.30 -51.45 14.24
CA GLU A 85 18.21 -51.00 13.17
C GLU A 85 18.04 -49.51 12.77
N GLU A 86 19.21 -48.87 12.63
CA GLU A 86 19.57 -47.69 11.84
C GLU A 86 19.10 -46.25 12.19
N ALA A 87 19.99 -45.58 12.93
CA ALA A 87 20.66 -44.31 12.59
C ALA A 87 19.81 -43.07 12.19
N ALA A 88 19.51 -42.24 13.19
CA ALA A 88 19.07 -40.85 13.01
C ALA A 88 20.19 -39.90 12.51
N PRO A 89 19.95 -39.03 11.51
CA PRO A 89 20.84 -37.91 11.23
C PRO A 89 20.55 -36.75 12.18
N LYS A 90 21.61 -36.16 12.75
CA LYS A 90 21.57 -35.00 13.65
C LYS A 90 21.10 -33.72 12.92
N PRO A 91 20.30 -32.85 13.56
CA PRO A 91 19.97 -31.54 12.98
C PRO A 91 21.15 -30.58 13.10
N ALA A 92 21.39 -29.81 12.03
CA ALA A 92 22.33 -28.69 11.99
C ALA A 92 21.70 -27.42 12.65
N PRO A 93 22.52 -26.43 13.09
CA PRO A 93 22.17 -25.53 14.17
C PRO A 93 21.21 -24.41 13.74
N VAL A 94 20.34 -24.06 14.68
CA VAL A 94 19.40 -22.93 14.64
C VAL A 94 20.16 -21.62 14.40
N ALA A 95 19.88 -20.99 13.25
CA ALA A 95 20.21 -19.58 13.04
C ALA A 95 19.29 -18.74 13.93
N LYS A 96 19.90 -17.95 14.82
CA LYS A 96 19.22 -16.87 15.55
C LYS A 96 18.90 -15.74 14.56
N GLU A 97 17.63 -15.52 14.28
CA GLU A 97 17.12 -14.20 13.91
C GLU A 97 16.48 -13.63 15.19
N GLY A 98 16.93 -12.51 15.74
CA GLY A 98 17.04 -11.21 15.08
C GLY A 98 15.74 -10.47 15.42
N GLY A 99 15.73 -9.70 16.51
CA GLY A 99 14.51 -9.17 17.12
C GLY A 99 13.59 -8.40 16.17
N GLU A 100 12.37 -8.89 16.01
CA GLU A 100 11.33 -8.22 15.24
C GLU A 100 10.66 -7.12 16.11
N SER A 101 10.84 -5.88 15.71
CA SER A 101 9.99 -4.78 16.15
C SER A 101 8.55 -5.04 15.67
N LYS A 102 7.65 -5.40 16.58
CA LYS A 102 6.21 -5.47 16.34
C LYS A 102 5.64 -4.08 16.04
N VAL A 103 5.66 -3.68 14.78
CA VAL A 103 4.92 -2.51 14.31
C VAL A 103 3.60 -3.02 13.73
N ALA A 104 2.54 -3.05 14.54
CA ALA A 104 1.22 -3.52 14.13
C ALA A 104 0.23 -2.34 14.09
N MET A 105 -0.32 -2.10 12.90
CA MET A 105 -1.36 -1.10 12.64
C MET A 105 -2.76 -1.62 12.99
N VAL A 106 -2.94 -2.95 12.96
CA VAL A 106 -4.21 -3.66 13.11
C VAL A 106 -4.10 -4.69 14.25
N SER A 107 -5.19 -4.94 14.95
CA SER A 107 -5.26 -5.91 16.06
C SER A 107 -5.05 -7.37 15.63
N SER A 108 -5.28 -7.71 14.35
CA SER A 108 -5.13 -9.07 13.82
C SER A 108 -3.71 -9.34 13.30
N PRO A 109 -2.99 -10.35 13.84
CA PRO A 109 -1.69 -10.78 13.32
C PRO A 109 -1.75 -11.24 11.86
N ALA A 110 -2.85 -11.86 11.44
CA ALA A 110 -3.05 -12.30 10.06
C ALA A 110 -3.18 -11.11 9.10
N ALA A 111 -3.93 -10.07 9.49
CA ALA A 111 -4.03 -8.84 8.71
C ALA A 111 -2.67 -8.13 8.63
N ALA A 112 -1.92 -8.08 9.74
CA ALA A 112 -0.58 -7.50 9.75
C ALA A 112 0.39 -8.26 8.83
N ALA A 113 0.37 -9.59 8.83
CA ALA A 113 1.18 -10.41 7.94
C ALA A 113 0.79 -10.22 6.46
N ALA A 114 -0.51 -10.17 6.16
CA ALA A 114 -1.00 -9.91 4.81
C ALA A 114 -0.56 -8.52 4.31
N VAL A 115 -0.73 -7.48 5.14
CA VAL A 115 -0.25 -6.12 4.84
C VAL A 115 1.25 -6.14 4.58
N ALA A 116 2.04 -6.73 5.48
CA ALA A 116 3.49 -6.81 5.32
C ALA A 116 3.89 -7.51 4.02
N SER A 117 3.24 -8.63 3.67
CA SER A 117 3.58 -9.39 2.45
C SER A 117 3.41 -8.58 1.16
N VAL A 118 2.45 -7.66 1.13
CA VAL A 118 2.16 -6.81 -0.04
C VAL A 118 2.91 -5.47 0.03
N SER A 119 3.12 -4.93 1.24
CA SER A 119 3.71 -3.62 1.44
C SER A 119 5.24 -3.64 1.47
N GLN A 120 5.88 -4.77 1.78
CA GLN A 120 7.33 -4.88 1.94
C GLN A 120 8.15 -4.33 0.76
N ALA A 121 7.62 -4.43 -0.47
CA ALA A 121 8.30 -3.94 -1.67
C ALA A 121 8.08 -2.43 -1.94
N THR A 122 7.32 -1.73 -1.09
CA THR A 122 6.96 -0.33 -1.31
C THR A 122 7.86 0.64 -0.55
N ASP A 123 8.13 1.80 -1.15
CA ASP A 123 8.89 2.88 -0.50
C ASP A 123 8.22 3.35 0.81
N ALA A 124 6.88 3.31 0.85
CA ALA A 124 6.10 3.66 2.04
C ALA A 124 6.41 2.72 3.22
N TRP A 125 6.53 1.42 2.98
CA TRP A 125 6.92 0.47 4.01
C TRP A 125 8.36 0.68 4.46
N GLY A 126 9.26 1.06 3.55
CA GLY A 126 10.61 1.50 3.92
C GLY A 126 10.60 2.69 4.90
N MET A 127 9.67 3.63 4.75
CA MET A 127 9.50 4.74 5.70
C MET A 127 8.98 4.29 7.07
N VAL A 128 8.11 3.27 7.11
CA VAL A 128 7.65 2.67 8.37
C VAL A 128 8.81 1.96 9.08
N MET A 129 9.57 1.13 8.36
CA MET A 129 10.70 0.37 8.91
C MET A 129 11.84 1.26 9.40
N THR A 130 12.06 2.40 8.74
CA THR A 130 13.05 3.42 9.18
C THR A 130 12.54 4.30 10.31
N GLY A 131 11.30 4.11 10.78
CA GLY A 131 10.68 4.90 11.84
C GLY A 131 10.28 6.31 11.43
N ARG A 132 10.32 6.65 10.13
CA ARG A 132 9.88 7.95 9.59
C ARG A 132 8.37 8.09 9.58
N VAL A 133 7.65 6.99 9.39
CA VAL A 133 6.19 6.94 9.53
C VAL A 133 5.87 6.13 10.78
N ASN A 134 5.30 6.81 11.77
CA ASN A 134 4.84 6.14 12.98
C ASN A 134 3.42 5.62 12.79
N ILE A 135 3.26 4.38 12.34
CA ILE A 135 1.94 3.75 12.18
C ILE A 135 1.24 3.47 13.52
N SER A 136 1.93 3.68 14.65
CA SER A 136 1.34 3.62 15.99
C SER A 136 0.80 4.97 16.46
N ASP A 137 0.81 6.00 15.61
CA ASP A 137 0.17 7.28 15.91
C ASP A 137 -1.34 7.08 16.18
N PRO A 138 -1.90 7.70 17.24
CA PRO A 138 -3.34 7.65 17.52
C PRO A 138 -4.21 8.03 16.32
N THR A 139 -3.74 8.91 15.44
CA THR A 139 -4.46 9.34 14.24
C THR A 139 -4.67 8.18 13.26
N PHE A 140 -3.65 7.35 13.04
CA PHE A 140 -3.78 6.18 12.18
C PHE A 140 -4.71 5.14 12.78
N ARG A 141 -4.73 4.98 14.11
CA ARG A 141 -5.69 4.08 14.77
C ARG A 141 -7.12 4.60 14.62
N ALA A 142 -7.35 5.87 14.90
CA ALA A 142 -8.67 6.49 14.74
C ALA A 142 -9.18 6.39 13.30
N ALA A 143 -8.29 6.57 12.31
CA ALA A 143 -8.65 6.38 10.90
C ALA A 143 -9.02 4.92 10.59
N MET A 144 -8.26 3.96 11.10
CA MET A 144 -8.56 2.53 10.92
C MET A 144 -9.87 2.13 11.62
N ASP A 145 -10.14 2.66 12.82
CA ASP A 145 -11.38 2.43 13.56
C ASP A 145 -12.59 2.95 12.76
N LEU A 146 -12.49 4.16 12.19
CA LEU A 146 -13.52 4.71 11.30
C LEU A 146 -13.72 3.85 10.05
N GLY A 147 -12.64 3.31 9.48
CA GLY A 147 -12.72 2.33 8.40
C GLY A 147 -13.46 1.07 8.79
N MET A 148 -13.18 0.53 9.98
CA MET A 148 -13.87 -0.65 10.50
C MET A 148 -15.36 -0.38 10.74
N GLU A 149 -15.72 0.80 11.24
CA GLU A 149 -17.11 1.22 11.41
C GLU A 149 -17.84 1.28 10.05
N ALA A 150 -17.23 1.87 9.02
CA ALA A 150 -17.78 1.88 7.67
C ALA A 150 -17.97 0.45 7.10
N SER A 151 -17.01 -0.44 7.39
CA SER A 151 -17.10 -1.87 7.02
C SER A 151 -18.28 -2.57 7.69
N HIS A 152 -18.48 -2.32 9.00
CA HIS A 152 -19.58 -2.89 9.76
C HIS A 152 -20.94 -2.38 9.27
N HIS A 153 -21.06 -1.11 8.89
CA HIS A 153 -22.29 -0.60 8.28
C HIS A 153 -22.69 -1.38 7.03
N ILE A 154 -21.75 -1.64 6.10
CA ILE A 154 -22.03 -2.47 4.92
C ILE A 154 -22.40 -3.91 5.33
N HIS A 155 -21.74 -4.46 6.35
CA HIS A 155 -22.08 -5.77 6.89
C HIS A 155 -23.52 -5.85 7.38
N ASP A 156 -23.94 -4.88 8.19
CA ASP A 156 -25.25 -4.87 8.83
C ASP A 156 -26.37 -4.69 7.80
N ILE A 157 -26.17 -3.82 6.80
CA ILE A 157 -27.09 -3.65 5.67
C ILE A 157 -27.23 -4.97 4.89
N SER A 158 -26.13 -5.68 4.62
CA SER A 158 -26.17 -6.96 3.90
C SER A 158 -26.95 -8.05 4.64
N HIS A 159 -27.02 -7.98 5.98
CA HIS A 159 -27.82 -8.89 6.82
C HIS A 159 -29.30 -8.44 6.98
N GLY A 160 -29.67 -7.37 6.28
CA GLY A 160 -31.00 -6.78 6.29
C GLY A 160 -31.28 -5.99 7.56
N GLY A 161 -30.24 -5.42 8.18
CA GLY A 161 -30.39 -4.20 8.96
C GLY A 161 -30.78 -3.07 8.00
N ILE A 162 -31.88 -2.38 8.29
CA ILE A 162 -32.17 -1.12 7.61
C ILE A 162 -31.70 -0.09 8.63
N ASP A 163 -30.49 0.40 8.44
CA ASP A 163 -30.05 1.55 9.21
C ASP A 163 -30.98 2.72 8.88
N GLU A 164 -31.29 3.54 9.89
CA GLU A 164 -31.95 4.85 9.72
C GLU A 164 -31.04 5.86 8.98
N THR A 165 -30.01 5.38 8.28
CA THR A 165 -29.08 6.16 7.49
C THR A 165 -29.75 6.68 6.22
N GLU A 166 -29.39 7.91 5.88
CA GLU A 166 -29.79 8.68 4.69
C GLU A 166 -29.31 8.07 3.35
N LEU A 167 -28.99 6.78 3.31
CA LEU A 167 -28.63 6.05 2.10
C LEU A 167 -29.85 5.97 1.18
N THR A 168 -29.65 6.28 -0.10
CA THR A 168 -30.76 6.30 -1.06
C THR A 168 -31.21 4.87 -1.38
N ASN A 169 -32.43 4.73 -1.93
CA ASN A 169 -32.93 3.41 -2.34
C ASN A 169 -32.05 2.75 -3.42
N GLU A 170 -31.27 3.54 -4.16
CA GLU A 170 -30.34 3.04 -5.19
C GLU A 170 -29.07 2.48 -4.55
N ASP A 171 -28.53 3.15 -3.53
CA ASP A 171 -27.35 2.68 -2.79
C ASP A 171 -27.62 1.34 -2.07
N LEU A 172 -28.80 1.21 -1.47
CA LEU A 172 -29.23 -0.04 -0.82
C LEU A 172 -29.42 -1.21 -1.80
N ARG A 173 -29.68 -0.93 -3.10
CA ARG A 173 -29.77 -1.99 -4.13
C ARG A 173 -28.42 -2.51 -4.57
N ALA A 174 -27.36 -1.69 -4.43
CA ALA A 174 -26.01 -2.09 -4.79
C ALA A 174 -25.40 -3.06 -3.77
N ILE A 175 -25.91 -3.09 -2.54
CA ILE A 175 -25.44 -3.98 -1.47
C ILE A 175 -26.21 -5.32 -1.54
N PRO A 176 -25.54 -6.46 -1.79
CA PRO A 176 -26.21 -7.75 -1.82
C PRO A 176 -26.80 -8.13 -0.45
N VAL A 177 -28.06 -8.54 -0.43
CA VAL A 177 -28.72 -9.06 0.77
C VAL A 177 -28.41 -10.55 0.95
N LEU A 178 -27.67 -10.87 2.01
CA LEU A 178 -27.24 -12.22 2.39
C LEU A 178 -28.22 -12.93 3.32
N LYS A 179 -29.32 -12.26 3.70
CA LYS A 179 -30.34 -12.81 4.60
C LYS A 179 -31.08 -14.01 3.99
N PRO A 180 -31.13 -15.16 4.69
CA PRO A 180 -31.94 -16.30 4.24
C PRO A 180 -33.44 -15.94 4.18
N PRO A 181 -34.20 -16.46 3.20
CA PRO A 181 -35.64 -16.29 3.15
C PRO A 181 -36.32 -16.85 4.41
N LYS A 182 -37.23 -16.09 5.04
CA LYS A 182 -38.00 -16.54 6.22
C LYS A 182 -39.01 -17.65 5.91
N ARG A 183 -39.41 -17.80 4.64
CA ARG A 183 -40.38 -18.82 4.20
C ARG A 183 -39.63 -19.90 3.45
N SER A 184 -39.97 -21.16 3.71
CA SER A 184 -39.43 -22.34 3.02
C SER A 184 -40.02 -22.52 1.61
N PHE A 185 -40.94 -21.67 1.15
CA PHE A 185 -41.57 -21.81 -0.17
C PHE A 185 -41.43 -20.52 -0.99
N CYS A 186 -41.07 -20.66 -2.26
CA CYS A 186 -41.00 -19.53 -3.20
C CYS A 186 -42.41 -19.00 -3.48
N PRO A 187 -42.73 -17.72 -3.20
CA PRO A 187 -44.06 -17.17 -3.41
C PRO A 187 -44.47 -17.06 -4.89
N LYS A 188 -43.53 -17.12 -5.84
CA LYS A 188 -43.82 -17.08 -7.28
C LYS A 188 -44.17 -18.45 -7.88
N CYS A 189 -43.57 -19.53 -7.41
CA CYS A 189 -43.72 -20.85 -8.03
C CYS A 189 -44.09 -21.98 -7.07
N GLY A 190 -44.21 -21.71 -5.76
CA GLY A 190 -44.58 -22.70 -4.75
C GLY A 190 -43.53 -23.78 -4.48
N SER A 191 -42.34 -23.70 -5.09
CA SER A 191 -41.28 -24.68 -4.86
C SER A 191 -40.63 -24.51 -3.49
N ASP A 192 -40.21 -25.63 -2.89
CA ASP A 192 -39.49 -25.66 -1.63
C ASP A 192 -38.10 -25.05 -1.80
N ILE A 193 -37.83 -23.96 -1.09
CA ILE A 193 -36.55 -23.24 -1.07
C ILE A 193 -35.44 -24.11 -0.48
N LEU A 194 -35.76 -25.05 0.41
CA LEU A 194 -34.78 -26.00 0.97
C LEU A 194 -34.28 -27.00 -0.09
N SER A 195 -35.14 -27.37 -1.05
CA SER A 195 -34.72 -28.17 -2.22
C SER A 195 -33.76 -27.41 -3.16
N HIS A 196 -33.72 -26.08 -3.02
CA HIS A 196 -32.80 -25.18 -3.71
C HIS A 196 -31.68 -24.65 -2.78
N SER A 197 -31.37 -25.35 -1.69
CA SER A 197 -30.25 -25.01 -0.80
C SER A 197 -28.96 -24.75 -1.58
N HIS A 198 -28.64 -25.56 -2.59
CA HIS A 198 -27.49 -25.32 -3.47
C HIS A 198 -27.51 -23.97 -4.21
N LEU A 199 -28.67 -23.48 -4.65
CA LEU A 199 -28.80 -22.16 -5.27
C LEU A 199 -28.64 -21.04 -4.24
N GLN A 200 -29.14 -21.22 -3.02
CA GLN A 200 -28.94 -20.26 -1.93
C GLN A 200 -27.47 -20.23 -1.49
N TRP A 201 -26.81 -21.39 -1.37
CA TRP A 201 -25.37 -21.49 -1.11
C TRP A 201 -24.54 -20.90 -2.23
N LYS A 202 -24.94 -21.08 -3.50
CA LYS A 202 -24.29 -20.46 -4.64
C LYS A 202 -24.43 -18.94 -4.59
N LYS A 203 -25.65 -18.44 -4.36
CA LYS A 203 -25.94 -17.01 -4.18
C LYS A 203 -25.13 -16.41 -3.03
N TRP A 204 -25.06 -17.11 -1.90
CA TRP A 204 -24.30 -16.67 -0.73
C TRP A 204 -22.79 -16.68 -1.02
N ARG A 205 -22.27 -17.70 -1.70
CA ARG A 205 -20.86 -17.77 -2.12
C ARG A 205 -20.48 -16.67 -3.11
N GLU A 206 -21.34 -16.40 -4.09
CA GLU A 206 -21.07 -15.40 -5.13
C GLU A 206 -21.17 -13.98 -4.56
N HIS A 207 -22.23 -13.67 -3.81
CA HIS A 207 -22.42 -12.33 -3.27
C HIS A 207 -21.63 -12.04 -1.99
N SER A 208 -21.18 -13.04 -1.23
CA SER A 208 -20.32 -12.79 -0.06
C SER A 208 -18.98 -12.18 -0.48
N ALA A 209 -18.42 -12.58 -1.62
CA ALA A 209 -17.21 -11.97 -2.16
C ALA A 209 -17.43 -10.48 -2.51
N GLU A 210 -18.59 -10.15 -3.11
CA GLU A 210 -18.97 -8.77 -3.43
C GLU A 210 -19.15 -7.93 -2.16
N VAL A 211 -19.82 -8.46 -1.13
CA VAL A 211 -20.00 -7.77 0.15
C VAL A 211 -18.65 -7.53 0.83
N VAL A 212 -17.75 -8.52 0.86
CA VAL A 212 -16.40 -8.35 1.44
C VAL A 212 -15.59 -7.31 0.66
N GLN A 213 -15.74 -7.27 -0.66
CA GLN A 213 -15.07 -6.25 -1.47
C GLN A 213 -15.59 -4.84 -1.17
N LEU A 214 -16.92 -4.67 -1.07
CA LEU A 214 -17.54 -3.40 -0.69
C LEU A 214 -17.13 -2.97 0.73
N GLN A 215 -17.11 -3.92 1.68
CA GLN A 215 -16.63 -3.72 3.04
C GLN A 215 -15.18 -3.23 3.09
N ALA A 216 -14.30 -3.85 2.30
CA ALA A 216 -12.89 -3.46 2.23
C ALA A 216 -12.72 -2.08 1.58
N GLN A 217 -13.47 -1.81 0.50
CA GLN A 217 -13.44 -0.51 -0.18
C GLN A 217 -13.92 0.61 0.74
N ALA A 218 -15.08 0.47 1.37
CA ALA A 218 -15.64 1.45 2.30
C ALA A 218 -14.68 1.71 3.48
N ALA A 219 -14.08 0.64 4.03
CA ALA A 219 -13.11 0.76 5.10
C ALA A 219 -11.86 1.54 4.69
N MET A 220 -11.31 1.23 3.51
CA MET A 220 -10.13 1.92 2.99
C MET A 220 -10.43 3.39 2.68
N GLU A 221 -11.56 3.69 2.03
CA GLU A 221 -11.94 5.07 1.69
C GLU A 221 -12.12 5.93 2.95
N ALA A 222 -12.86 5.44 3.95
CA ALA A 222 -13.04 6.16 5.21
C ALA A 222 -11.71 6.39 5.95
N SER A 223 -10.85 5.36 6.01
CA SER A 223 -9.53 5.47 6.63
C SER A 223 -8.62 6.48 5.91
N ILE A 224 -8.59 6.43 4.57
CA ILE A 224 -7.75 7.30 3.75
C ILE A 224 -8.21 8.75 3.87
N VAL A 225 -9.52 9.01 3.83
CA VAL A 225 -10.08 10.36 3.99
C VAL A 225 -9.70 10.95 5.36
N GLN A 226 -9.77 10.16 6.42
CA GLN A 226 -9.40 10.61 7.76
C GLN A 226 -7.90 10.89 7.91
N VAL A 227 -7.05 10.07 7.30
CA VAL A 227 -5.59 10.33 7.28
C VAL A 227 -5.27 11.56 6.43
N ALA A 228 -5.92 11.69 5.27
CA ALA A 228 -5.74 12.83 4.37
C ALA A 228 -6.16 14.14 5.05
N SER A 229 -7.30 14.16 5.73
CA SER A 229 -7.78 15.35 6.45
C SER A 229 -6.80 15.81 7.52
N HIS A 230 -6.22 14.88 8.28
CA HIS A 230 -5.18 15.19 9.25
C HIS A 230 -3.95 15.84 8.61
N TYR A 231 -3.44 15.29 7.50
CA TYR A 231 -2.27 15.86 6.84
C TYR A 231 -2.55 17.19 6.14
N VAL A 232 -3.72 17.37 5.55
CA VAL A 232 -4.15 18.66 4.99
C VAL A 232 -4.19 19.71 6.10
N GLY A 233 -4.82 19.41 7.24
CA GLY A 233 -4.85 20.35 8.37
C GLY A 233 -3.45 20.67 8.93
N ALA A 234 -2.54 19.69 8.95
CA ALA A 234 -1.16 19.92 9.35
C ALA A 234 -0.40 20.83 8.36
N LEU A 235 -0.66 20.69 7.06
CA LEU A 235 -0.09 21.56 6.02
C LEU A 235 -0.64 22.98 6.14
N ASP A 236 -1.95 23.15 6.30
CA ASP A 236 -2.57 24.46 6.50
C ASP A 236 -1.98 25.19 7.72
N ALA A 237 -1.78 24.46 8.83
CA ALA A 237 -1.15 25.00 10.03
C ALA A 237 0.32 25.43 9.80
N LEU A 238 1.06 24.71 8.96
CA LEU A 238 2.42 25.08 8.58
C LEU A 238 2.44 26.30 7.65
N GLU A 239 1.50 26.39 6.71
CA GLU A 239 1.36 27.56 5.83
C GLU A 239 1.04 28.82 6.62
N ILE A 240 0.16 28.74 7.62
CA ILE A 240 -0.14 29.86 8.53
C ILE A 240 1.11 30.30 9.27
N LYS A 241 1.87 29.37 9.87
CA LYS A 241 3.12 29.69 10.57
C LYS A 241 4.18 30.29 9.65
N ASN A 242 4.28 29.82 8.40
CA ASN A 242 5.21 30.40 7.43
C ASN A 242 4.83 31.85 7.11
N LYS A 243 3.53 32.15 6.92
CA LYS A 243 3.06 33.53 6.72
C LYS A 243 3.33 34.40 7.94
N GLU A 244 3.09 33.90 9.15
CA GLU A 244 3.42 34.63 10.38
C GLU A 244 4.92 34.91 10.51
N LEU A 245 5.77 33.95 10.12
CA LEU A 245 7.23 34.13 10.10
C LEU A 245 7.67 35.11 9.01
N GLU A 246 7.04 35.10 7.84
CA GLU A 246 7.28 36.07 6.77
C GLU A 246 6.91 37.49 7.21
N GLU A 247 5.75 37.66 7.85
CA GLU A 247 5.33 38.95 8.43
C GLU A 247 6.27 39.42 9.54
N GLN A 248 6.74 38.50 10.39
CA GLN A 248 7.76 38.81 11.39
C GLN A 248 9.07 39.24 10.72
N LEU A 249 9.47 38.58 9.63
CA LEU A 249 10.68 38.93 8.87
C LEU A 249 10.56 40.31 8.22
N ASP A 250 9.41 40.63 7.63
CA ASP A 250 9.14 41.93 7.02
C ASP A 250 9.04 43.05 8.06
N GLY A 251 8.61 42.72 9.28
CA GLY A 251 8.58 43.63 10.43
C GLY A 251 9.96 43.92 11.04
N LEU A 252 11.00 43.16 10.69
CA LEU A 252 12.36 43.39 11.17
C LEU A 252 13.03 44.53 10.38
N ASP A 253 13.21 45.68 11.04
CA ASP A 253 13.95 46.80 10.47
C ASP A 253 15.47 46.51 10.53
N GLU A 254 16.04 46.00 9.43
CA GLU A 254 17.47 45.71 9.28
C GLU A 254 18.36 46.85 9.78
N LYS A 255 17.95 48.12 9.61
CA LYS A 255 18.75 49.27 10.03
C LYS A 255 18.79 49.43 11.55
N LYS A 256 17.71 49.08 12.26
CA LYS A 256 17.70 49.05 13.74
C LYS A 256 18.52 47.89 14.26
N ILE A 257 18.39 46.73 13.64
CA ILE A 257 19.15 45.52 13.99
C ILE A 257 20.65 45.76 13.82
N ILE A 258 21.07 46.33 12.69
CA ILE A 258 22.47 46.71 12.44
C ILE A 258 22.94 47.70 13.52
N LYS A 259 22.15 48.73 13.86
CA LYS A 259 22.52 49.71 14.90
C LYS A 259 22.68 49.10 16.30
N GLU A 260 21.91 48.07 16.65
CA GLU A 260 22.04 47.39 17.95
C GLU A 260 23.19 46.36 17.98
N ILE A 261 23.43 45.69 16.85
CA ILE A 261 24.46 44.63 16.76
C ILE A 261 25.85 45.22 16.53
N GLU A 262 25.98 46.28 15.74
CA GLU A 262 27.26 46.94 15.42
C GLU A 262 28.11 47.34 16.66
N PRO A 263 27.56 47.94 17.74
CA PRO A 263 28.35 48.22 18.93
C PRO A 263 28.84 46.95 19.64
N ARG A 264 28.02 45.89 19.68
CA ARG A 264 28.40 44.61 20.31
C ARG A 264 29.50 43.90 19.51
N ILE A 265 29.42 43.93 18.18
CA ILE A 265 30.49 43.42 17.30
C ILE A 265 31.76 44.25 17.50
N LYS A 266 31.67 45.59 17.53
CA LYS A 266 32.83 46.46 17.76
C LYS A 266 33.48 46.21 19.13
N GLU A 267 32.70 45.94 20.16
CA GLU A 267 33.19 45.62 21.49
C GLU A 267 33.86 44.24 21.54
N GLN A 268 33.27 43.22 20.92
CA GLN A 268 33.88 41.90 20.77
C GLN A 268 35.18 41.95 19.97
N VAL A 269 35.18 42.66 18.83
CA VAL A 269 36.39 42.85 18.00
C VAL A 269 37.47 43.60 18.78
N ARG A 270 37.11 44.63 19.57
CA ARG A 270 38.08 45.30 20.47
C ARG A 270 38.60 44.36 21.55
N ALA A 271 37.75 43.55 22.16
CA ALA A 271 38.15 42.60 23.19
C ALA A 271 39.08 41.51 22.63
N GLU A 272 38.83 41.03 21.42
CA GLU A 272 39.73 40.10 20.72
C GLU A 272 41.02 40.77 20.26
N LEU A 273 40.97 41.99 19.70
CA LEU A 273 42.17 42.76 19.37
C LEU A 273 43.00 43.04 20.62
N GLU A 274 42.40 43.40 21.75
CA GLU A 274 43.12 43.62 22.99
C GLU A 274 43.77 42.36 23.53
N LYS A 275 43.11 41.20 23.39
CA LYS A 275 43.72 39.91 23.70
C LYS A 275 44.91 39.63 22.78
N GLU A 276 44.80 39.91 21.48
CA GLU A 276 45.91 39.79 20.52
C GLU A 276 47.05 40.79 20.77
N TYR A 277 46.73 42.02 21.17
CA TYR A 277 47.72 43.04 21.50
C TYR A 277 48.41 42.75 22.83
N LYS A 278 47.69 42.24 23.83
CA LYS A 278 48.27 41.80 25.12
C LYS A 278 49.11 40.53 24.92
N SER A 279 48.72 39.61 24.05
CA SER A 279 49.54 38.44 23.70
C SER A 279 50.77 38.81 22.85
N LYS A 280 50.68 39.80 21.96
CA LYS A 280 51.85 40.35 21.24
C LYS A 280 52.74 41.27 22.08
N ALA A 281 52.21 41.94 23.10
CA ALA A 281 53.00 42.73 24.05
C ALA A 281 53.85 41.84 24.97
N VAL A 282 53.43 40.59 25.21
CA VAL A 282 54.25 39.56 25.88
C VAL A 282 55.28 38.93 24.92
N ALA A 283 55.10 39.09 23.59
CA ALA A 283 56.03 38.59 22.57
C ALA A 283 57.05 39.63 22.05
N ARG A 284 57.18 40.79 22.70
CA ARG A 284 58.23 41.80 22.43
C ARG A 284 59.37 41.69 23.43
N GLY A 285 60.00 40.53 23.45
CA GLY A 285 61.26 40.26 24.11
C GLY A 285 62.03 39.19 23.33
N GLY A 286 62.63 39.57 22.20
CA GLY A 286 63.39 38.64 21.38
C GLY A 286 63.72 39.19 19.99
N ALA A 287 65.00 39.12 19.64
CA ALA A 287 65.65 39.88 18.58
C ALA A 287 65.33 39.43 17.15
N ALA A 288 65.66 40.34 16.23
CA ALA A 288 65.49 40.29 14.78
C ALA A 288 66.22 39.14 14.06
N THR A 289 65.69 38.70 12.91
CA THR A 289 66.36 38.87 11.59
C THR A 289 65.40 38.52 10.43
N PRO A 290 65.65 39.07 9.22
CA PRO A 290 64.64 39.25 8.18
C PRO A 290 64.72 38.18 7.07
N GLN A 291 63.60 37.93 6.40
CA GLN A 291 63.64 37.38 5.04
C GLN A 291 62.76 38.19 4.08
N LYS A 292 63.43 38.67 3.02
CA LYS A 292 62.94 39.42 1.88
C LYS A 292 62.00 38.59 1.00
N ALA A 293 61.24 39.35 0.20
CA ALA A 293 60.76 39.11 -1.17
C ALA A 293 59.26 38.81 -1.27
N SER A 294 58.48 39.37 -2.19
CA SER A 294 58.65 40.46 -3.15
C SER A 294 57.26 40.71 -3.75
N ALA A 295 56.90 41.96 -3.94
CA ALA A 295 55.64 42.34 -4.55
C ALA A 295 55.62 42.05 -6.06
N LYS A 296 54.46 41.65 -6.59
CA LYS A 296 54.04 42.05 -7.94
C LYS A 296 52.51 42.11 -8.06
N LYS A 297 52.01 43.33 -8.33
CA LYS A 297 50.67 43.61 -8.88
C LYS A 297 50.59 43.03 -10.31
N THR A 298 49.40 42.60 -10.77
CA THR A 298 48.51 43.33 -11.69
C THR A 298 47.41 42.44 -12.30
N SER A 299 46.16 42.84 -12.06
CA SER A 299 45.03 43.03 -12.98
C SER A 299 44.47 41.94 -13.93
N THR A 300 43.14 42.07 -14.08
CA THR A 300 42.22 41.85 -15.24
C THR A 300 41.56 40.49 -15.50
N GLY A 301 40.22 40.56 -15.65
CA GLY A 301 39.33 39.63 -16.40
C GLY A 301 38.78 38.49 -15.55
N GLY A 302 37.48 38.33 -15.26
CA GLY A 302 36.29 38.62 -16.06
C GLY A 302 35.80 37.35 -16.76
N ALA A 303 34.99 36.51 -16.09
CA ALA A 303 34.11 35.54 -16.75
C ALA A 303 33.06 34.91 -15.81
N LYS A 304 31.81 35.29 -16.06
CA LYS A 304 30.56 34.48 -16.10
C LYS A 304 30.18 33.60 -14.90
N LYS A 305 29.16 34.12 -14.20
CA LYS A 305 28.12 33.39 -13.46
C LYS A 305 27.58 32.20 -14.28
N LYS A 306 27.59 31.00 -13.70
CA LYS A 306 26.70 29.89 -14.07
C LYS A 306 25.50 29.93 -13.12
N PRO A 307 24.24 29.99 -13.61
CA PRO A 307 23.08 29.81 -12.74
C PRO A 307 22.96 28.33 -12.37
N SER A 308 23.06 28.02 -11.08
CA SER A 308 22.61 26.76 -10.51
C SER A 308 21.09 26.73 -10.58
N LYS A 309 20.53 25.90 -11.46
CA LYS A 309 19.10 25.60 -11.46
C LYS A 309 18.83 24.69 -10.25
N ALA A 310 18.37 25.31 -9.16
CA ALA A 310 17.60 24.63 -8.14
C ALA A 310 16.29 24.19 -8.81
N ALA A 311 16.13 22.88 -8.98
CA ALA A 311 14.87 22.30 -9.41
C ALA A 311 13.92 22.32 -8.22
N GLY A 312 12.91 23.16 -8.29
CA GLY A 312 11.73 23.06 -7.45
C GLY A 312 11.04 21.72 -7.72
N MET A 313 10.92 20.93 -6.66
CA MET A 313 9.93 19.86 -6.54
C MET A 313 8.55 20.54 -6.66
N PHE A 314 7.69 20.08 -7.58
CA PHE A 314 6.43 20.70 -8.01
C PHE A 314 6.57 21.89 -8.98
N GLY A 315 6.78 21.58 -10.25
CA GLY A 315 6.67 22.54 -11.35
C GLY A 315 6.59 21.80 -12.68
N GLY A 316 5.50 22.01 -13.42
CA GLY A 316 5.20 21.34 -14.68
C GLY A 316 6.40 21.24 -15.61
N GLY A 317 6.58 20.05 -16.19
CA GLY A 317 7.58 19.80 -17.21
C GLY A 317 7.48 20.82 -18.37
N PRO A 318 8.56 20.98 -19.15
CA PRO A 318 8.61 21.97 -20.22
C PRO A 318 7.40 21.82 -21.15
N LYS A 319 6.58 22.87 -21.27
CA LYS A 319 5.50 22.97 -22.27
C LYS A 319 6.12 22.81 -23.66
N VAL A 320 6.04 21.61 -24.22
CA VAL A 320 6.29 21.37 -25.63
C VAL A 320 5.13 22.01 -26.38
N SER A 321 5.28 23.25 -26.84
CA SER A 321 4.22 23.91 -27.61
C SER A 321 4.34 23.51 -29.08
N LYS A 322 3.44 22.64 -29.56
CA LYS A 322 3.23 22.39 -30.99
C LYS A 322 2.13 23.32 -31.48
N LYS A 323 2.26 23.82 -32.71
CA LYS A 323 1.27 24.71 -33.33
C LYS A 323 0.79 24.10 -34.64
N PHE A 324 -0.52 24.15 -34.86
CA PHE A 324 -1.12 23.67 -36.09
C PHE A 324 -1.28 24.79 -37.13
N GLU A 325 -0.70 24.62 -38.33
CA GLU A 325 -0.77 25.62 -39.41
C GLU A 325 -1.67 25.19 -40.60
N GLY A 326 -2.46 24.12 -40.44
CA GLY A 326 -3.32 23.57 -41.50
C GLY A 326 -4.78 24.06 -41.48
N LYS A 327 -5.64 23.41 -42.29
CA LYS A 327 -7.07 23.72 -42.28
C LYS A 327 -7.70 23.21 -40.98
N LYS A 328 -8.63 23.96 -40.38
CA LYS A 328 -9.31 23.58 -39.12
C LYS A 328 -9.86 22.15 -39.09
N LYS A 329 -10.33 21.63 -40.24
CA LYS A 329 -10.84 20.25 -40.37
C LYS A 329 -9.77 19.16 -40.25
N GLU A 330 -8.51 19.49 -40.49
CA GLU A 330 -7.36 18.57 -40.43
C GLU A 330 -6.70 18.58 -39.03
N LYS A 331 -7.07 19.54 -38.17
CA LYS A 331 -6.56 19.68 -36.80
C LYS A 331 -6.73 18.41 -35.94
N PRO A 332 -7.89 17.70 -35.98
CA PRO A 332 -8.08 16.47 -35.18
C PRO A 332 -7.09 15.37 -35.57
N ASP A 333 -6.93 15.11 -36.87
CA ASP A 333 -6.06 14.04 -37.35
C ASP A 333 -4.58 14.41 -37.16
N TRP A 334 -4.22 15.69 -37.34
CA TRP A 334 -2.89 16.17 -37.00
C TRP A 334 -2.59 16.04 -35.51
N PHE A 335 -3.51 16.43 -34.63
CA PHE A 335 -3.29 16.38 -33.18
C PHE A 335 -3.08 14.93 -32.69
N LEU A 336 -3.87 13.99 -33.22
CA LEU A 336 -3.74 12.58 -32.91
C LEU A 336 -2.43 11.96 -33.41
N ALA A 337 -1.87 12.48 -34.50
CA ALA A 337 -0.61 12.00 -35.05
C ALA A 337 0.62 12.64 -34.40
N GLU A 338 0.56 13.96 -34.18
CA GLU A 338 1.75 14.77 -33.95
C GLU A 338 1.78 15.45 -32.58
N ALA A 339 0.69 15.52 -31.81
CA ALA A 339 0.63 16.39 -30.62
C ALA A 339 0.15 15.72 -29.32
N LEU A 340 -0.08 14.40 -29.30
CA LEU A 340 -0.49 13.71 -28.06
C LEU A 340 0.57 13.68 -26.95
N ASP A 341 1.82 13.99 -27.28
CA ASP A 341 2.92 14.16 -26.32
C ASP A 341 2.87 15.48 -25.55
N VAL A 342 2.05 16.45 -25.98
CA VAL A 342 1.86 17.74 -25.29
C VAL A 342 0.76 17.68 -24.21
N VAL A 343 -0.02 16.59 -24.20
CA VAL A 343 -1.07 16.36 -23.20
C VAL A 343 -0.42 16.12 -21.84
N PHE A 344 -0.90 16.84 -20.82
CA PHE A 344 -0.39 16.69 -19.46
C PHE A 344 -0.65 15.28 -18.92
N ASP A 345 0.41 14.65 -18.41
CA ASP A 345 0.35 13.34 -17.76
C ASP A 345 0.35 13.53 -16.23
N PRO A 346 -0.82 13.41 -15.55
CA PRO A 346 -0.92 13.58 -14.11
C PRO A 346 -0.15 12.50 -13.32
N HIS A 347 0.18 11.37 -13.95
CA HIS A 347 0.90 10.27 -13.30
C HIS A 347 2.43 10.37 -13.49
N GLY A 348 2.93 11.37 -14.23
CA GLY A 348 4.36 11.59 -14.41
C GLY A 348 5.10 10.42 -15.07
N THR A 349 4.39 9.57 -15.82
CA THR A 349 4.96 8.39 -16.47
C THR A 349 5.86 8.75 -17.66
N GLY A 350 5.72 9.98 -18.17
CA GLY A 350 6.48 10.52 -19.30
C GLY A 350 6.14 9.84 -20.63
N LYS A 351 5.08 9.02 -20.67
CA LYS A 351 4.62 8.34 -21.89
C LYS A 351 3.53 9.17 -22.55
N ALA A 352 3.75 9.52 -23.82
CA ALA A 352 2.73 10.16 -24.63
C ALA A 352 1.49 9.25 -24.78
N LEU A 353 0.31 9.85 -24.74
CA LEU A 353 -0.94 9.14 -25.00
C LEU A 353 -0.97 8.60 -26.42
N LYS A 354 -1.55 7.41 -26.60
CA LYS A 354 -1.80 6.84 -27.95
C LYS A 354 -3.25 7.09 -28.37
N PRO A 355 -3.55 7.29 -29.66
CA PRO A 355 -4.93 7.55 -30.13
C PRO A 355 -5.94 6.47 -29.74
N LYS A 356 -5.50 5.20 -29.71
CA LYS A 356 -6.34 4.04 -29.38
C LYS A 356 -6.42 3.74 -27.88
N THR A 357 -5.81 4.56 -27.03
CA THR A 357 -5.85 4.38 -25.57
C THR A 357 -7.29 4.57 -25.10
N ILE A 358 -7.76 3.62 -24.29
CA ILE A 358 -9.10 3.67 -23.70
C ILE A 358 -9.03 4.53 -22.44
N LEU A 359 -9.85 5.58 -22.40
CA LEU A 359 -9.94 6.54 -21.29
C LEU A 359 -10.99 6.11 -20.26
N ALA A 360 -12.10 5.54 -20.73
CA ALA A 360 -13.19 5.06 -19.88
C ALA A 360 -13.87 3.84 -20.51
N ARG A 361 -14.41 2.96 -19.68
CA ARG A 361 -15.11 1.73 -20.08
C ARG A 361 -16.46 1.64 -19.39
N SER A 362 -17.49 1.25 -20.14
CA SER A 362 -18.80 0.86 -19.62
C SER A 362 -19.28 -0.44 -20.27
N ALA A 363 -20.40 -0.97 -19.80
CA ALA A 363 -21.07 -2.10 -20.43
C ALA A 363 -21.54 -1.81 -21.87
N GLU A 364 -21.70 -0.53 -22.21
CA GLU A 364 -22.23 -0.05 -23.49
C GLU A 364 -21.13 0.32 -24.49
N GLY A 365 -19.87 0.47 -24.03
CA GLY A 365 -18.75 0.77 -24.92
C GLY A 365 -17.51 1.31 -24.21
N ASN A 366 -16.48 1.61 -25.01
CA ASN A 366 -15.24 2.21 -24.54
C ASN A 366 -15.06 3.58 -25.18
N VAL A 367 -14.67 4.57 -24.38
CA VAL A 367 -14.25 5.90 -24.87
C VAL A 367 -12.74 5.89 -25.06
N ARG A 368 -12.26 6.29 -26.23
CA ARG A 368 -10.82 6.38 -26.54
C ARG A 368 -10.39 7.83 -26.75
N VAL A 369 -9.07 8.07 -26.68
CA VAL A 369 -8.46 9.39 -26.92
C VAL A 369 -8.91 9.98 -28.27
N GLN A 370 -8.89 9.18 -29.34
CA GLN A 370 -9.34 9.62 -30.66
C GLN A 370 -10.82 10.02 -30.72
N ASP A 371 -11.67 9.40 -29.89
CA ASP A 371 -13.11 9.68 -29.89
C ASP A 371 -13.36 11.03 -29.24
N VAL A 372 -12.68 11.32 -28.12
CA VAL A 372 -12.70 12.63 -27.46
C VAL A 372 -12.25 13.75 -28.39
N VAL A 373 -11.09 13.60 -29.05
CA VAL A 373 -10.55 14.65 -29.93
C VAL A 373 -11.49 14.93 -31.11
N ARG A 374 -12.06 13.88 -31.72
CA ARG A 374 -12.92 14.03 -32.90
C ARG A 374 -14.29 14.60 -32.55
N ILE A 375 -14.90 14.12 -31.47
CA ILE A 375 -16.21 14.61 -30.99
C ILE A 375 -16.08 16.05 -30.50
N TYR A 376 -15.03 16.38 -29.74
CA TYR A 376 -14.79 17.75 -29.30
C TYR A 376 -14.61 18.71 -30.48
N ALA A 377 -13.90 18.27 -31.53
CA ALA A 377 -13.68 19.09 -32.71
C ALA A 377 -14.95 19.32 -33.57
N SER A 378 -15.93 18.42 -33.53
CA SER A 378 -17.22 18.58 -34.23
C SER A 378 -18.25 19.33 -33.40
N ASP A 379 -18.41 18.91 -32.14
CA ASP A 379 -19.60 19.19 -31.33
C ASP A 379 -19.27 19.92 -30.02
N GLY A 380 -18.00 20.23 -29.75
CA GLY A 380 -17.56 20.90 -28.52
C GLY A 380 -17.68 20.04 -27.27
N GLU A 381 -17.66 20.67 -26.09
CA GLU A 381 -17.77 19.95 -24.81
C GLU A 381 -19.12 19.24 -24.64
N ASP A 382 -20.20 19.84 -25.15
CA ASP A 382 -21.56 19.31 -25.07
C ASP A 382 -21.76 18.00 -25.85
N GLY A 383 -20.91 17.74 -26.86
CA GLY A 383 -20.92 16.49 -27.62
C GLY A 383 -20.29 15.31 -26.89
N LEU A 384 -19.49 15.56 -25.85
CA LEU A 384 -18.78 14.51 -25.13
C LEU A 384 -19.73 13.80 -24.16
N SER A 385 -19.80 12.47 -24.27
CA SER A 385 -20.55 11.62 -23.35
C SER A 385 -20.11 11.83 -21.89
N GLU A 386 -21.01 11.69 -20.93
CA GLU A 386 -20.70 11.69 -19.49
C GLU A 386 -19.60 10.68 -19.14
N LEU A 387 -19.57 9.53 -19.82
CA LEU A 387 -18.54 8.52 -19.67
C LEU A 387 -17.14 9.06 -19.99
N ALA A 388 -16.99 9.96 -20.98
CA ALA A 388 -15.70 10.58 -21.29
C ALA A 388 -15.20 11.44 -20.13
N TRP A 389 -16.10 12.12 -19.43
CA TRP A 389 -15.78 13.00 -18.30
C TRP A 389 -15.35 12.27 -17.04
N THR A 390 -15.59 10.95 -16.95
CA THR A 390 -15.05 10.12 -15.86
C THR A 390 -13.53 10.00 -15.87
N SER A 391 -12.89 10.28 -17.02
CA SER A 391 -11.43 10.25 -17.15
C SER A 391 -10.84 11.67 -16.98
N PRO A 392 -9.89 11.90 -16.05
CA PRO A 392 -9.27 13.21 -15.89
C PRO A 392 -8.48 13.65 -17.13
N PHE A 393 -8.03 12.68 -17.94
CA PHE A 393 -7.34 12.93 -19.20
C PHE A 393 -8.21 13.69 -20.22
N THR A 394 -9.53 13.60 -20.14
CA THR A 394 -10.44 14.30 -21.07
C THR A 394 -10.23 15.81 -21.02
N ARG A 395 -10.11 16.40 -19.82
CA ARG A 395 -9.79 17.84 -19.66
C ARG A 395 -8.42 18.19 -20.23
N TYR A 396 -7.39 17.40 -19.91
CA TYR A 396 -6.03 17.66 -20.40
C TYR A 396 -5.91 17.54 -21.92
N ILE A 397 -6.67 16.64 -22.54
CA ILE A 397 -6.73 16.49 -24.00
C ILE A 397 -7.35 17.73 -24.64
N ILE A 398 -8.47 18.23 -24.09
CA ILE A 398 -9.15 19.44 -24.58
C ILE A 398 -8.23 20.66 -24.45
N GLU A 399 -7.66 20.87 -23.26
CA GLU A 399 -6.74 21.99 -23.01
C GLU A 399 -5.53 21.97 -23.95
N ALA A 400 -4.94 20.78 -24.17
CA ALA A 400 -3.82 20.62 -25.10
C ALA A 400 -4.25 20.84 -26.56
N TYR A 401 -5.44 20.37 -26.94
CA TYR A 401 -5.98 20.55 -28.28
C TYR A 401 -6.24 22.03 -28.59
N ASP A 402 -6.74 22.81 -27.63
CA ASP A 402 -6.99 24.23 -27.79
C ASP A 402 -5.72 25.09 -27.75
N GLN A 403 -4.67 24.61 -27.07
CA GLN A 403 -3.35 25.25 -27.04
C GLN A 403 -2.52 25.05 -28.33
N CYS A 404 -2.82 24.00 -29.10
CA CYS A 404 -2.18 23.70 -30.39
C CYS A 404 -2.86 24.42 -31.57
#